data_AF-A0A3A3FMR3-F1
#
_entry.id   AF-A0A3A3FMR3-F1
#
_cell.length_a   1.000
_cell.length_b   1.000
_cell.length_c   1.000
_cell.angle_alpha   90.00
_cell.angle_beta   90.00
_cell.angle_gamma   90.00
#
_symmetry.space_group_name_H-M   'P 1'
#
loop_
_entity.id
_entity.type
_entity.pdbx_description
1 polymer ?
#
loop_
_entity_poly.entity_id
_entity_poly.type
_entity_poly.pdbx_seq_one_letter_code
_entity_poly.pdbx_strand_id
1 'polypeptide(L)'
;MTPRAIVAGALLSLAAASALAQQLDARFSCSTTRKDAAETTTYADNGEFRLNGSRIEAFRWESSLFRSTHGFDCSIDESDGLQAEVRDDNTRASWRVALKDAPAARAQRGFDFGRRLNCSIRLERDGDTLSVKPSCPALCGSRENFSELSIHLKTGQCRYEE
;
A
#
# COMPACT_ATOMS: atom_id res chain seq x y z
N MET A 1 19.55 33.45 59.76
CA MET A 1 19.89 32.01 59.78
C MET A 1 18.84 31.27 58.95
N THR A 2 19.30 30.71 57.81
CA THR A 2 18.81 29.56 56.98
C THR A 2 17.33 29.10 56.95
N PRO A 3 16.85 28.45 55.85
CA PRO A 3 17.35 28.44 54.47
C PRO A 3 16.28 28.55 53.34
N ARG A 4 16.81 28.96 52.19
CA ARG A 4 16.45 28.71 50.78
C ARG A 4 15.35 27.67 50.49
N ALA A 5 14.30 28.11 49.80
CA ALA A 5 13.45 27.25 48.98
C ALA A 5 14.01 27.18 47.56
N ILE A 6 14.32 25.95 47.15
CA ILE A 6 14.72 25.56 45.79
C ILE A 6 13.45 25.52 44.94
N VAL A 7 13.38 26.32 43.88
CA VAL A 7 12.41 26.12 42.79
C VAL A 7 13.23 25.88 41.52
N ALA A 8 13.67 24.64 41.38
CA ALA A 8 14.18 24.11 40.12
C ALA A 8 13.02 23.36 39.45
N GLY A 9 12.65 23.74 38.22
CA GLY A 9 11.67 22.96 37.46
C GLY A 9 10.86 23.77 36.47
N ALA A 10 11.51 24.36 35.48
CA ALA A 10 10.83 24.74 34.25
C ALA A 10 11.88 24.81 33.13
N LEU A 11 11.85 23.83 32.22
CA LEU A 11 12.24 23.88 30.81
C LEU A 11 12.32 22.43 30.27
N LEU A 12 11.21 21.68 30.35
CA LEU A 12 10.94 20.58 29.44
C LEU A 12 9.99 21.11 28.37
N SER A 13 10.54 21.73 27.34
CA SER A 13 9.80 22.13 26.15
C SER A 13 10.79 22.03 25.01
N LEU A 14 10.38 21.40 23.91
CA LEU A 14 11.12 21.08 22.67
C LEU A 14 11.56 19.62 22.50
N ALA A 15 10.59 18.70 22.65
CA ALA A 15 10.60 17.43 21.90
C ALA A 15 9.23 17.26 21.21
N ALA A 16 8.84 18.25 20.41
CA ALA A 16 7.71 18.14 19.48
C ALA A 16 8.19 18.50 18.07
N ALA A 17 9.23 17.79 17.62
CA ALA A 17 9.65 17.73 16.23
C ALA A 17 9.79 16.24 15.94
N SER A 18 9.12 15.61 14.99
CA SER A 18 8.33 16.10 13.87
C SER A 18 7.47 14.92 13.45
N ALA A 19 6.26 14.82 14.00
CA ALA A 19 5.21 14.03 13.36
C ALA A 19 4.77 14.81 12.12
N LEU A 20 5.62 14.85 11.09
CA LEU A 20 5.14 15.08 9.74
C LEU A 20 4.14 13.96 9.51
N ALA A 21 2.86 14.29 9.64
CA ALA A 21 1.79 13.38 9.33
C ALA A 21 2.10 12.82 7.94
N GLN A 22 2.49 11.55 7.90
CA GLN A 22 2.88 10.91 6.66
C GLN A 22 1.64 10.90 5.78
N GLN A 23 1.66 11.69 4.71
CA GLN A 23 0.57 11.81 3.77
C GLN A 23 0.95 11.14 2.45
N LEU A 24 0.05 10.30 1.95
CA LEU A 24 0.10 9.75 0.61
C LEU A 24 -1.12 10.22 -0.16
N ASP A 25 -0.89 10.79 -1.33
CA ASP A 25 -1.91 11.02 -2.34
C ASP A 25 -1.31 10.57 -3.67
N ALA A 26 -1.82 9.46 -4.18
CA ALA A 26 -1.29 8.81 -5.39
C ALA A 26 -2.44 8.26 -6.22
N ARG A 27 -2.38 8.55 -7.53
CA ARG A 27 -3.21 7.91 -8.53
C ARG A 27 -2.32 7.45 -9.67
N PHE A 28 -2.48 6.19 -10.07
CA PHE A 28 -1.62 5.59 -11.10
C PHE A 28 -2.39 4.61 -11.98
N SER A 29 -1.86 4.41 -13.17
CA SER A 29 -2.28 3.40 -14.14
C SER A 29 -1.02 2.87 -14.80
N CYS A 30 -0.72 1.60 -14.53
CA CYS A 30 0.50 0.95 -14.95
C CYS A 30 0.15 -0.27 -15.78
N SER A 31 0.93 -0.59 -16.80
CA SER A 31 0.77 -1.83 -17.55
C SER A 31 2.10 -2.38 -18.02
N THR A 32 2.21 -3.70 -18.13
CA THR A 32 3.33 -4.37 -18.76
C THR A 32 2.82 -5.50 -19.64
N THR A 33 3.54 -5.81 -20.71
CA THR A 33 3.18 -6.88 -21.63
C THR A 33 4.27 -7.92 -21.67
N ARG A 34 3.92 -9.19 -21.45
CA ARG A 34 4.81 -10.33 -21.63
C ARG A 34 4.42 -11.09 -22.88
N LYS A 35 5.42 -11.49 -23.65
CA LYS A 35 5.25 -12.41 -24.78
C LYS A 35 5.84 -13.75 -24.35
N ASP A 36 5.00 -14.76 -24.21
CA ASP A 36 5.45 -16.14 -24.18
C ASP A 36 5.31 -16.77 -25.59
N ALA A 37 5.78 -17.99 -25.78
CA ALA A 37 5.79 -18.65 -27.09
C ALA A 37 4.38 -18.94 -27.65
N ALA A 38 3.32 -18.79 -26.85
CA ALA A 38 1.95 -19.15 -27.21
C ALA A 38 0.97 -17.95 -27.18
N GLU A 39 1.21 -16.92 -26.35
CA GLU A 39 0.32 -15.77 -26.20
C GLU A 39 1.05 -14.49 -25.75
N THR A 40 0.50 -13.34 -26.15
CA THR A 40 0.85 -12.04 -25.55
C THR A 40 -0.12 -11.76 -24.41
N THR A 41 0.42 -11.64 -23.20
CA THR A 41 -0.35 -11.36 -21.99
C THR A 41 -0.06 -9.93 -21.53
N THR A 42 -1.10 -9.11 -21.35
CA THR A 42 -0.96 -7.76 -20.77
C THR A 42 -1.47 -7.76 -19.35
N TYR A 43 -0.63 -7.28 -18.43
CA TYR A 43 -0.95 -7.05 -17.04
C TYR A 43 -1.14 -5.55 -16.84
N ALA A 44 -2.18 -5.14 -16.12
CA ALA A 44 -2.41 -3.74 -15.80
C ALA A 44 -2.88 -3.56 -14.35
N ASP A 45 -2.32 -2.54 -13.70
CA ASP A 45 -2.54 -2.19 -12.31
C ASP A 45 -2.96 -0.72 -12.22
N ASN A 46 -4.14 -0.46 -11.67
CA ASN A 46 -4.68 0.88 -11.47
C ASN A 46 -4.91 1.12 -9.99
N GLY A 47 -4.50 2.27 -9.45
CA GLY A 47 -4.70 2.53 -8.04
C GLY A 47 -4.97 3.99 -7.71
N GLU A 48 -5.64 4.17 -6.59
CA GLU A 48 -5.94 5.43 -5.93
C GLU A 48 -5.72 5.23 -4.43
N PHE A 49 -4.66 5.85 -3.90
CA PHE A 49 -4.28 5.76 -2.49
C PHE A 49 -4.23 7.15 -1.89
N ARG A 50 -5.10 7.38 -0.90
CA ARG A 50 -5.07 8.57 -0.05
C ARG A 50 -5.00 8.17 1.41
N LEU A 51 -3.85 8.39 2.04
CA LEU A 51 -3.61 8.10 3.44
C LEU A 51 -3.12 9.34 4.17
N ASN A 52 -3.59 9.53 5.39
CA ASN A 52 -3.16 10.58 6.31
C ASN A 52 -2.81 9.94 7.66
N GLY A 53 -1.52 9.66 7.85
CA GLY A 53 -1.06 8.75 8.90
C GLY A 53 -1.66 7.35 8.69
N SER A 54 -2.28 6.79 9.74
CA SER A 54 -2.97 5.50 9.70
C SER A 54 -4.41 5.59 9.17
N ARG A 55 -4.92 6.80 8.91
CA ARG A 55 -6.26 6.99 8.36
C ARG A 55 -6.23 6.78 6.84
N ILE A 56 -7.06 5.86 6.38
CA ILE A 56 -7.39 5.70 4.96
C ILE A 56 -8.48 6.71 4.63
N GLU A 57 -8.22 7.61 3.67
CA GLU A 57 -9.22 8.57 3.16
C GLU A 57 -9.82 8.13 1.83
N ALA A 58 -9.04 7.39 1.03
CA ALA A 58 -9.48 6.65 -0.13
C ALA A 58 -8.49 5.52 -0.38
N PHE A 59 -8.98 4.34 -0.75
CA PHE A 59 -8.13 3.25 -1.18
C PHE A 59 -8.84 2.42 -2.23
N ARG A 60 -8.22 2.31 -3.39
CA ARG A 60 -8.62 1.37 -4.44
C ARG A 60 -7.40 0.87 -5.17
N TRP A 61 -7.33 -0.42 -5.41
CA TRP A 61 -6.37 -1.03 -6.31
C TRP A 61 -7.05 -2.12 -7.12
N GLU A 62 -6.93 -2.01 -8.43
CA GLU A 62 -7.43 -2.97 -9.39
C GLU A 62 -6.24 -3.55 -10.16
N SER A 63 -6.19 -4.88 -10.22
CA SER A 63 -5.21 -5.61 -11.01
C SER A 63 -5.96 -6.44 -12.05
N SER A 64 -5.51 -6.34 -13.28
CA SER A 64 -6.20 -6.91 -14.44
C SER A 64 -5.23 -7.66 -15.33
N LEU A 65 -5.68 -8.85 -15.73
CA LEU A 65 -5.02 -9.70 -16.70
C LEU A 65 -5.84 -9.66 -18.00
N PHE A 66 -5.26 -9.09 -19.04
CA PHE A 66 -5.86 -9.12 -20.37
C PHE A 66 -5.23 -10.27 -21.17
N ARG A 67 -6.03 -11.32 -21.36
CA ARG A 67 -5.79 -12.39 -22.33
C ARG A 67 -6.89 -12.37 -23.38
N SER A 68 -6.66 -13.04 -24.50
CA SER A 68 -7.63 -13.12 -25.60
C SER A 68 -8.97 -13.79 -25.20
N THR A 69 -9.06 -14.43 -24.03
CA THR A 69 -10.23 -15.25 -23.64
C THR A 69 -10.80 -15.06 -22.22
N HIS A 70 -10.21 -14.26 -21.32
CA HIS A 70 -10.66 -14.15 -19.92
C HIS A 70 -10.54 -12.71 -19.38
N GLY A 71 -11.46 -12.31 -18.49
CA GLY A 71 -11.58 -10.95 -17.94
C GLY A 71 -11.38 -10.86 -16.43
N PHE A 72 -10.81 -9.71 -16.02
CA PHE A 72 -10.60 -9.08 -14.69
C PHE A 72 -10.36 -9.96 -13.46
N ASP A 73 -9.30 -9.62 -12.71
CA ASP A 73 -8.57 -10.62 -11.94
C ASP A 73 -8.28 -10.18 -10.46
N CYS A 74 -8.49 -8.89 -10.12
CA CYS A 74 -8.69 -8.38 -8.74
C CYS A 74 -9.22 -6.94 -8.65
N SER A 75 -10.01 -6.67 -7.60
CA SER A 75 -10.24 -5.33 -7.06
C SER A 75 -10.24 -5.35 -5.52
N ILE A 76 -9.51 -4.42 -4.90
CA ILE A 76 -9.58 -4.09 -3.47
C ILE A 76 -9.99 -2.64 -3.33
N ASP A 77 -10.94 -2.36 -2.43
CA ASP A 77 -11.31 -1.02 -2.04
C ASP A 77 -11.69 -0.91 -0.55
N GLU A 78 -12.15 0.27 -0.13
CA GLU A 78 -12.52 0.55 1.26
C GLU A 78 -13.62 -0.34 1.82
N SER A 79 -14.49 -0.90 0.97
CA SER A 79 -15.57 -1.81 1.39
C SER A 79 -15.06 -3.15 1.88
N ASP A 80 -13.80 -3.50 1.60
CA ASP A 80 -13.16 -4.73 2.05
C ASP A 80 -12.66 -4.66 3.51
N GLY A 81 -12.89 -3.55 4.21
CA GLY A 81 -12.56 -3.40 5.63
C GLY A 81 -11.05 -3.26 5.85
N LEU A 82 -10.43 -2.33 5.14
CA LEU A 82 -8.99 -2.06 5.20
C LEU A 82 -8.55 -1.40 6.51
N GLN A 83 -7.31 -1.68 6.91
CA GLN A 83 -6.60 -1.00 8.00
C GLN A 83 -5.20 -0.63 7.52
N ALA A 84 -4.76 0.58 7.89
CA ALA A 84 -3.41 1.04 7.61
C ALA A 84 -2.63 1.28 8.91
N GLU A 85 -1.39 0.80 8.94
CA GLU A 85 -0.42 1.07 10.00
C GLU A 85 0.71 1.91 9.42
N VAL A 86 1.05 3.02 10.09
CA VAL A 86 2.26 3.79 9.77
C VAL A 86 3.46 3.06 10.34
N ARG A 87 4.51 2.92 9.53
CA ARG A 87 5.81 2.44 9.99
C ARG A 87 6.80 3.58 10.01
N ASP A 88 7.37 3.80 11.20
CA ASP A 88 8.48 4.74 11.38
C ASP A 88 9.78 4.07 10.89
N ASP A 89 10.05 4.24 9.61
CA ASP A 89 11.41 4.18 9.09
C ASP A 89 11.89 5.62 9.00
N ASN A 90 12.86 6.01 9.85
CA ASN A 90 13.36 7.38 9.98
C ASN A 90 13.87 8.01 8.66
N THR A 91 13.86 7.27 7.56
CA THR A 91 14.33 7.69 6.23
C THR A 91 13.23 7.83 5.18
N ARG A 92 12.04 7.22 5.35
CA ARG A 92 10.98 7.20 4.33
C ARG A 92 9.59 7.04 4.95
N ALA A 93 8.57 7.58 4.30
CA ALA A 93 7.19 7.34 4.72
C ALA A 93 6.77 5.93 4.31
N SER A 94 6.21 5.14 5.24
CA SER A 94 5.84 3.76 4.98
C SER A 94 4.53 3.40 5.65
N TRP A 95 3.68 2.70 4.90
CA TRP A 95 2.41 2.17 5.37
C TRP A 95 2.34 0.68 5.13
N ARG A 96 1.70 -0.02 6.06
CA ARG A 96 1.23 -1.39 5.86
C ARG A 96 -0.29 -1.36 5.82
N VAL A 97 -0.87 -1.69 4.67
CA VAL A 97 -2.32 -1.84 4.49
C VAL A 97 -2.68 -3.32 4.53
N ALA A 98 -3.66 -3.69 5.33
CA ALA A 98 -4.14 -5.07 5.45
C ALA A 98 -5.67 -5.11 5.59
N LEU A 99 -6.25 -6.28 5.32
CA LEU A 99 -7.67 -6.52 5.56
C LEU A 99 -7.90 -6.82 7.05
N LYS A 100 -8.90 -6.17 7.66
CA LYS A 100 -9.34 -6.47 9.03
C LYS A 100 -9.81 -7.91 9.16
N ASP A 101 -10.59 -8.36 8.18
CA ASP A 101 -11.12 -9.71 8.07
C ASP A 101 -10.94 -10.20 6.63
N ALA A 102 -9.75 -10.74 6.37
CA ALA A 102 -9.39 -11.19 5.02
C ALA A 102 -10.31 -12.31 4.48
N PRO A 103 -10.78 -13.28 5.30
CA PRO A 103 -11.82 -14.22 4.87
C PRO A 103 -13.14 -13.56 4.46
N ALA A 104 -13.69 -12.64 5.28
CA ALA A 104 -14.97 -12.00 4.99
C ALA A 104 -14.92 -11.13 3.72
N ALA A 105 -13.85 -10.34 3.54
CA ALA A 105 -13.65 -9.53 2.34
C ALA A 105 -13.59 -10.39 1.06
N ARG A 106 -12.89 -11.52 1.09
CA ARG A 106 -12.84 -12.45 -0.05
C ARG A 106 -14.19 -13.07 -0.35
N ALA A 107 -14.93 -13.50 0.68
CA ALA A 107 -16.27 -14.04 0.53
C ALA A 107 -17.22 -13.02 -0.11
N GLN A 108 -17.15 -11.74 0.30
CA GLN A 108 -17.91 -10.64 -0.30
C GLN A 108 -17.61 -10.46 -1.80
N ARG A 109 -16.36 -10.71 -2.21
CA ARG A 109 -15.92 -10.64 -3.61
C ARG A 109 -16.12 -11.94 -4.39
N GLY A 110 -16.69 -12.98 -3.78
CA GLY A 110 -16.95 -14.27 -4.43
C GLY A 110 -15.73 -15.18 -4.58
N PHE A 111 -14.64 -14.93 -3.84
CA PHE A 111 -13.43 -15.75 -3.87
C PHE A 111 -13.39 -16.78 -2.72
N ASP A 112 -13.10 -18.05 -3.04
CA ASP A 112 -12.85 -19.12 -2.06
C ASP A 112 -11.43 -19.68 -2.21
N PHE A 113 -10.46 -19.01 -1.55
CA PHE A 113 -9.09 -19.49 -1.47
C PHE A 113 -8.91 -20.27 -0.16
N GLY A 114 -9.06 -21.61 -0.20
CA GLY A 114 -9.04 -22.50 0.98
C GLY A 114 -8.15 -22.09 2.16
N ARG A 115 -6.81 -22.26 2.10
CA ARG A 115 -5.89 -21.94 3.22
C ARG A 115 -5.30 -20.51 3.12
N ARG A 116 -5.93 -19.62 3.89
CA ARG A 116 -5.50 -18.34 4.51
C ARG A 116 -4.07 -17.87 4.21
N LEU A 117 -3.98 -16.70 3.57
CA LEU A 117 -2.84 -15.80 3.72
C LEU A 117 -3.34 -14.47 4.32
N ASN A 118 -2.77 -14.07 5.46
CA ASN A 118 -2.94 -12.74 6.05
C ASN A 118 -2.05 -11.77 5.29
N CYS A 119 -2.53 -11.37 4.13
CA CYS A 119 -1.77 -10.58 3.19
C CYS A 119 -1.86 -9.09 3.53
N SER A 120 -0.84 -8.36 3.13
CA SER A 120 -0.76 -6.91 3.27
C SER A 120 -0.11 -6.29 2.04
N ILE A 121 -0.35 -5.01 1.85
CA ILE A 121 0.31 -4.17 0.86
C ILE A 121 1.19 -3.22 1.65
N ARG A 122 2.50 -3.27 1.41
CA ARG A 122 3.38 -2.23 1.91
C ARG A 122 3.50 -1.12 0.88
N LEU A 123 3.28 0.10 1.31
CA LEU A 123 3.47 1.31 0.53
C LEU A 123 4.69 2.02 1.10
N GLU A 124 5.66 2.34 0.26
CA GLU A 124 6.85 3.09 0.66
C GLU A 124 6.97 4.29 -0.26
N ARG A 125 7.00 5.50 0.30
CA ARG A 125 7.19 6.73 -0.46
C ARG A 125 8.56 7.30 -0.15
N ASP A 126 9.35 7.44 -1.20
CA ASP A 126 10.64 8.13 -1.20
C ASP A 126 10.62 9.25 -2.24
N GLY A 127 10.46 10.49 -1.75
CA GLY A 127 10.26 11.67 -2.58
C GLY A 127 9.07 11.54 -3.54
N ASP A 128 9.39 11.43 -4.83
CA ASP A 128 8.44 11.30 -5.94
C ASP A 128 8.21 9.85 -6.37
N THR A 129 8.82 8.87 -5.71
CA THR A 129 8.62 7.44 -6.01
C THR A 129 7.74 6.79 -4.96
N LEU A 130 6.71 6.07 -5.40
CA LEU A 130 5.90 5.18 -4.58
C LEU A 130 6.20 3.73 -4.96
N SER A 131 6.59 2.93 -3.99
CA SER A 131 6.74 1.48 -4.13
C SER A 131 5.55 0.76 -3.51
N VAL A 132 4.87 -0.06 -4.30
CA VAL A 132 3.74 -0.92 -3.91
C VAL A 132 4.22 -2.36 -3.82
N LYS A 133 4.21 -2.94 -2.62
CA LYS A 133 4.80 -4.26 -2.32
C LYS A 133 3.75 -5.18 -1.70
N PRO A 134 3.04 -5.99 -2.49
CA PRO A 134 2.12 -6.99 -1.96
C PRO A 134 2.89 -8.12 -1.27
N SER A 135 2.43 -8.56 -0.10
CA SER A 135 3.07 -9.66 0.64
C SER A 135 2.63 -11.05 0.18
N CYS A 136 1.63 -11.12 -0.69
CA CYS A 136 1.16 -12.37 -1.27
C CYS A 136 0.37 -12.08 -2.56
N PRO A 137 0.24 -13.08 -3.45
CA PRO A 137 -0.66 -12.99 -4.60
C PRO A 137 -2.14 -12.88 -4.20
N ALA A 138 -2.55 -13.54 -3.11
CA ALA A 138 -3.94 -13.71 -2.65
C ALA A 138 -4.63 -12.47 -2.01
N LEU A 139 -4.04 -11.27 -2.12
CA LEU A 139 -4.83 -10.04 -2.04
C LEU A 139 -5.50 -9.74 -3.39
N CYS A 140 -4.88 -10.21 -4.48
CA CYS A 140 -5.30 -9.89 -5.82
C CYS A 140 -5.14 -10.97 -6.89
N GLY A 141 -5.10 -12.26 -6.52
CA GLY A 141 -5.45 -13.42 -7.37
C GLY A 141 -4.81 -13.60 -8.76
N SER A 142 -4.04 -12.67 -9.31
CA SER A 142 -3.92 -12.49 -10.77
C SER A 142 -2.51 -12.36 -11.31
N ARG A 143 -1.51 -12.49 -10.44
CA ARG A 143 -0.12 -12.55 -10.89
C ARG A 143 0.61 -13.74 -10.31
N GLU A 144 1.32 -14.41 -11.19
CA GLU A 144 2.67 -14.85 -10.87
C GLU A 144 3.54 -13.59 -10.70
N ASN A 145 3.71 -13.19 -9.44
CA ASN A 145 4.87 -12.48 -8.89
C ASN A 145 5.33 -11.18 -9.59
N PHE A 146 4.87 -10.04 -9.07
CA PHE A 146 5.79 -8.94 -8.84
C PHE A 146 6.00 -8.78 -7.33
N SER A 147 7.23 -8.56 -6.93
CA SER A 147 7.60 -8.24 -5.54
C SER A 147 7.48 -6.73 -5.27
N GLU A 148 7.64 -5.90 -6.30
CA GLU A 148 7.46 -4.45 -6.23
C GLU A 148 6.89 -3.85 -7.53
N LEU A 149 5.95 -2.91 -7.39
CA LEU A 149 5.58 -1.94 -8.42
C LEU A 149 6.05 -0.55 -7.97
N SER A 150 7.06 -0.01 -8.63
CA SER A 150 7.55 1.35 -8.39
C SER A 150 6.89 2.32 -9.37
N ILE A 151 6.33 3.41 -8.86
CA ILE A 151 5.62 4.44 -9.62
C ILE A 151 6.27 5.78 -9.34
N HIS A 152 6.69 6.48 -10.39
CA HIS A 152 7.13 7.87 -10.27
C HIS A 152 5.91 8.81 -10.33
N LEU A 153 5.50 9.35 -9.18
CA LEU A 153 4.25 10.06 -8.95
C LEU A 153 4.06 11.30 -9.84
N LYS A 154 5.15 11.94 -10.29
CA LYS A 154 5.06 13.11 -11.19
C LYS A 154 4.96 12.76 -12.67
N THR A 155 5.53 11.64 -13.09
CA THR A 155 5.65 11.28 -14.52
C THR A 155 4.73 10.13 -14.91
N GLY A 156 4.19 9.40 -13.93
CA GLY A 156 3.41 8.19 -14.14
C GLY A 156 4.22 7.01 -14.65
N GLN A 157 5.55 7.10 -14.69
CA GLN A 157 6.39 5.98 -15.10
C GLN A 157 6.31 4.84 -14.09
N CYS A 158 6.09 3.63 -14.59
CA CYS A 158 5.94 2.44 -13.76
C CYS A 158 7.05 1.44 -14.08
N ARG A 159 7.56 0.78 -13.04
CA ARG A 159 8.50 -0.33 -13.13
C ARG A 159 8.00 -1.47 -12.27
N TYR A 160 7.97 -2.66 -12.84
CA TYR A 160 7.66 -3.90 -12.12
C TYR A 160 8.97 -4.63 -11.82
N GLU A 161 9.11 -5.13 -10.59
CA GLU A 161 10.16 -6.05 -10.17
C GLU A 161 9.55 -7.40 -9.85
N GLU A 162 10.12 -8.48 -10.38
CA GLU A 162 9.64 -9.86 -10.24
C GLU A 162 10.20 -10.51 -8.98
#